data_AF-A0A948EZ35-F1
#
_entry.id   AF-A0A948EZ35-F1
#
_cell.length_a   1.000
_cell.length_b   1.000
_cell.length_c   1.000
_cell.angle_alpha   90.00
_cell.angle_beta   90.00
_cell.angle_gamma   90.00
#
_symmetry.space_group_name_H-M   'P 1'
#
loop_
_entity.id
_entity.type
_entity.pdbx_description
1 polymer ?
#
loop_
_entity_poly.entity_id
_entity_poly.type
_entity_poly.pdbx_seq_one_letter_code
_entity_poly.pdbx_strand_id
1 'polypeptide(L)'
;ARGIESPLEAMRAMFMSHVEFVIEHPGVPRMMFGELQRAEASPAKRMAQTLIQRYAERIRARIEAGKASGEIAAEVDTQAAATLFIGTIQGLVMQSMLSGDIERIRVDAPGVFALYQRGIEHEHGPRFSPSGRIAPHGGQETLGAALRVS
;
A
#
# COMPACT_ATOMS: atom_id res chain seq x y z
N ALA A 1 11.57 14.93 15.04
CA ALA A 1 10.32 14.17 14.78
C ALA A 1 10.54 12.72 15.24
N ARG A 2 9.94 12.32 16.36
CA ARG A 2 9.90 10.93 16.83
C ARG A 2 8.50 10.38 16.52
N GLY A 3 8.41 9.13 16.10
CA GLY A 3 7.15 8.37 16.08
C GLY A 3 6.31 8.51 14.81
N ILE A 4 6.78 7.92 13.72
CA ILE A 4 5.90 7.03 12.98
C ILE A 4 6.61 5.69 13.03
N GLU A 5 6.29 4.88 14.04
CA GLU A 5 6.92 3.57 14.24
C GLU A 5 6.51 2.59 13.12
N SER A 6 5.38 2.86 12.46
CA SER A 6 4.86 2.06 11.35
C SER A 6 5.30 2.61 9.98
N PRO A 7 6.02 1.83 9.15
CA PRO A 7 6.31 2.19 7.77
C PRO A 7 5.04 2.44 6.94
N LEU A 8 3.94 1.74 7.23
CA LEU A 8 2.68 1.90 6.52
C LEU A 8 1.98 3.24 6.85
N GLU A 9 1.97 3.64 8.12
CA GLU A 9 1.50 4.97 8.52
C GLU A 9 2.39 6.09 7.94
N ALA A 10 3.69 5.84 7.78
CA ALA A 10 4.57 6.79 7.11
C ALA A 10 4.21 6.93 5.63
N MET A 11 3.86 5.83 4.96
CA MET A 11 3.36 5.84 3.58
C MET A 11 2.02 6.59 3.48
N ARG A 12 1.11 6.41 4.44
CA ARG A 12 -0.15 7.15 4.53
C ARG A 12 0.09 8.65 4.62
N ALA A 13 0.97 9.08 5.53
CA ALA A 13 1.33 10.48 5.69
C ALA A 13 1.97 11.06 4.42
N MET A 14 2.85 10.30 3.77
CA MET A 14 3.44 10.70 2.48
C MET A 14 2.38 10.84 1.37
N PHE A 15 1.38 9.96 1.33
CA PHE A 15 0.29 10.00 0.37
C PHE A 15 -0.55 11.27 0.54
N MET A 16 -1.04 11.51 1.77
CA MET A 16 -1.89 12.66 2.08
C MET A 16 -1.14 13.98 1.87
N SER A 17 0.13 14.06 2.29
CA SER A 17 0.93 15.26 2.05
C SER A 17 1.12 15.57 0.56
N HIS A 18 1.23 14.55 -0.30
CA HIS A 18 1.34 14.77 -1.75
C HIS A 18 0.01 15.25 -2.35
N VAL A 19 -1.11 14.71 -1.86
CA VAL A 19 -2.46 15.16 -2.24
C VAL A 19 -2.65 16.63 -1.88
N GLU A 20 -2.30 17.03 -0.65
CA GLU A 20 -2.37 18.44 -0.22
C GLU A 20 -1.51 19.35 -1.08
N PHE A 21 -0.26 18.95 -1.35
CA PHE A 21 0.64 19.71 -2.22
C PHE A 21 0.03 19.97 -3.62
N VAL A 22 -0.64 18.97 -4.19
CA VAL A 22 -1.29 19.12 -5.50
C VAL A 22 -2.46 20.10 -5.43
N ILE A 23 -3.27 20.04 -4.38
CA ILE A 23 -4.41 20.93 -4.17
C ILE A 23 -3.95 22.38 -3.97
N GLU A 24 -2.89 22.59 -3.16
CA GLU A 24 -2.29 23.90 -2.91
C GLU A 24 -1.61 24.49 -4.15
N HIS A 25 -1.14 23.64 -5.07
CA HIS A 25 -0.40 24.04 -6.25
C HIS A 25 -0.99 23.47 -7.55
N PRO A 26 -2.23 23.83 -7.93
CA PRO A 26 -2.92 23.20 -9.05
C PRO A 26 -2.32 23.58 -10.42
N GLY A 27 -1.42 24.58 -10.47
CA GLY A 27 -0.62 24.90 -11.66
C GLY A 27 0.44 23.86 -11.98
N VAL A 28 1.00 23.19 -10.97
CA VAL A 28 2.06 22.17 -11.12
C VAL A 28 1.58 20.97 -11.96
N PRO A 29 0.48 20.27 -11.64
CA PRO A 29 0.04 19.13 -12.44
C PRO A 29 -0.34 19.53 -13.87
N ARG A 30 -0.91 20.73 -14.08
CA ARG A 30 -1.23 21.24 -15.42
C ARG A 30 0.01 21.48 -16.26
N MET A 31 1.01 22.17 -15.71
CA MET A 31 2.30 22.39 -16.36
C MET A 31 2.97 21.05 -16.70
N MET A 32 3.01 20.12 -15.74
CA MET A 32 3.60 18.80 -15.91
C MET A 32 2.89 18.00 -17.01
N PHE A 33 1.56 18.00 -17.03
CA PHE A 33 0.78 17.32 -18.05
C PHE A 33 1.04 17.90 -19.46
N GLY A 34 1.06 19.23 -19.59
CA GLY A 34 1.39 19.90 -20.85
C GLY A 34 2.81 19.58 -21.31
N GLU A 35 3.79 19.57 -20.40
CA GLU A 35 5.15 19.16 -20.72
C GLU A 35 5.20 17.72 -21.20
N LEU A 36 4.55 16.78 -20.52
CA LEU A 36 4.56 15.36 -20.88
C LEU A 36 4.01 15.07 -22.29
N GLN A 37 3.10 15.89 -22.81
CA GLN A 37 2.56 15.75 -24.17
C GLN A 37 3.54 16.11 -25.30
N ARG A 38 4.60 16.87 -25.02
CA ARG A 38 5.59 17.26 -26.05
C ARG A 38 6.22 15.99 -26.65
N ALA A 39 6.57 15.97 -27.93
CA ALA A 39 7.28 14.81 -28.50
C ALA A 39 8.73 14.73 -28.00
N GLU A 40 9.39 15.89 -27.91
CA GLU A 40 10.81 15.98 -27.56
C GLU A 40 11.06 15.94 -26.04
N ALA A 41 12.29 15.60 -25.67
CA ALA A 41 12.76 15.66 -24.29
C ALA A 41 13.08 17.11 -23.90
N SER A 42 12.37 17.66 -22.93
CA SER A 42 12.66 18.98 -22.35
C SER A 42 13.46 18.85 -21.03
N PRO A 43 14.20 19.90 -20.61
CA PRO A 43 14.78 19.95 -19.26
C PRO A 43 13.75 19.70 -18.15
N ALA A 44 12.53 20.23 -18.30
CA ALA A 44 11.44 20.03 -17.36
C ALA A 44 11.01 18.56 -17.26
N LYS A 45 10.86 17.86 -18.39
CA LYS A 45 10.58 16.40 -18.39
C LYS A 45 11.66 15.58 -17.70
N ARG A 46 12.94 15.89 -17.94
CA ARG A 46 14.05 15.17 -17.29
C ARG A 46 14.06 15.41 -15.77
N MET A 47 13.76 16.63 -15.36
CA MET A 47 13.61 16.97 -13.94
C MET A 47 12.43 16.21 -13.33
N ALA A 48 11.27 16.21 -13.99
CA ALA A 48 10.09 15.45 -13.59
C ALA A 48 10.39 13.96 -13.40
N GLN A 49 11.04 13.33 -14.38
CA GLN A 49 11.45 11.93 -14.30
C GLN A 49 12.37 11.70 -13.09
N THR A 50 13.34 12.58 -12.86
CA THR A 50 14.26 12.49 -11.72
C THR A 50 13.53 12.59 -10.39
N LEU A 51 12.58 13.52 -10.27
CA LEU A 51 11.76 13.68 -9.06
C LEU A 51 10.89 12.45 -8.79
N ILE A 52 10.26 11.89 -9.82
CA ILE A 52 9.45 10.67 -9.72
C ILE A 52 10.32 9.48 -9.31
N GLN A 53 11.51 9.31 -9.90
CA GLN A 53 12.43 8.21 -9.55
C GLN A 53 12.91 8.29 -8.10
N ARG A 54 13.32 9.48 -7.65
CA ARG A 54 13.71 9.71 -6.24
C ARG A 54 12.55 9.47 -5.28
N TYR A 55 11.33 9.83 -5.69
CA TYR A 55 10.15 9.55 -4.88
C TYR A 55 9.87 8.04 -4.80
N ALA A 56 9.96 7.33 -5.93
CA ALA A 56 9.84 5.88 -5.97
C ALA A 56 10.88 5.19 -5.08
N GLU A 57 12.14 5.63 -5.07
CA GLU A 57 13.17 5.16 -4.14
C GLU A 57 12.76 5.29 -2.67
N ARG A 58 12.22 6.45 -2.29
CA ARG A 58 11.74 6.69 -0.93
C ARG A 58 10.57 5.78 -0.57
N ILE A 59 9.64 5.55 -1.49
CA ILE A 59 8.50 4.64 -1.28
C ILE A 59 8.98 3.19 -1.16
N ARG A 60 9.88 2.74 -2.05
CA ARG A 60 10.47 1.40 -1.98
C ARG A 60 11.15 1.13 -0.65
N ALA A 61 11.92 2.09 -0.12
CA ALA A 61 12.54 1.97 1.19
C ALA A 61 11.51 1.80 2.33
N ARG A 62 10.34 2.44 2.24
CA ARG A 62 9.26 2.25 3.22
C ARG A 62 8.56 0.91 3.07
N ILE A 63 8.37 0.45 1.83
CA ILE A 63 7.80 -0.88 1.58
C ILE A 63 8.71 -1.97 2.15
N GLU A 64 10.03 -1.90 1.90
CA GLU A 64 10.98 -2.86 2.47
C GLU A 64 11.00 -2.82 4.01
N ALA A 65 10.93 -1.64 4.62
CA ALA A 65 10.81 -1.52 6.07
C ALA A 65 9.49 -2.14 6.59
N GLY A 66 8.39 -1.96 5.87
CA GLY A 66 7.09 -2.58 6.20
C GLY A 66 7.13 -4.10 6.08
N LYS A 67 7.85 -4.64 5.09
CA LYS A 67 8.08 -6.08 4.94
C LYS A 67 8.93 -6.62 6.10
N ALA A 68 9.99 -5.92 6.47
CA ALA A 68 10.86 -6.31 7.58
C ALA A 68 10.18 -6.26 8.96
N SER A 69 9.18 -5.40 9.13
CA SER A 69 8.37 -5.28 10.36
C SER A 69 7.13 -6.17 10.37
N GLY A 70 6.78 -6.81 9.24
CA GLY A 70 5.60 -7.67 9.11
C GLY A 70 4.29 -6.92 8.85
N GLU A 71 4.33 -5.59 8.64
CA GLU A 71 3.14 -4.80 8.28
C GLU A 71 2.72 -5.02 6.82
N ILE A 72 3.69 -5.27 5.93
CA ILE A 72 3.49 -5.54 4.51
C ILE A 72 3.82 -6.99 4.24
N ALA A 73 2.99 -7.66 3.43
CA ALA A 73 3.20 -9.05 3.04
C ALA A 73 4.58 -9.25 2.36
N ALA A 74 5.31 -10.29 2.76
CA ALA A 74 6.70 -10.50 2.32
C ALA A 74 6.83 -10.76 0.81
N GLU A 75 5.78 -11.32 0.21
CA GLU A 75 5.64 -11.62 -1.21
C GLU A 75 5.34 -10.39 -2.10
N VAL A 76 5.04 -9.23 -1.52
CA VAL A 76 4.77 -8.01 -2.28
C VAL A 76 6.00 -7.61 -3.10
N ASP A 77 5.81 -7.44 -4.40
CA ASP A 77 6.79 -6.85 -5.29
C ASP A 77 6.91 -5.35 -4.99
N THR A 78 8.05 -4.98 -4.41
CA THR A 78 8.35 -3.62 -3.95
C THR A 78 8.34 -2.61 -5.09
N GLN A 79 8.81 -2.98 -6.27
CA GLN A 79 8.87 -2.10 -7.44
C GLN A 79 7.47 -1.83 -8.00
N ALA A 80 6.67 -2.87 -8.14
CA ALA A 80 5.28 -2.78 -8.60
C ALA A 80 4.43 -2.01 -7.59
N ALA A 81 4.56 -2.29 -6.29
CA ALA A 81 3.83 -1.59 -5.24
C ALA A 81 4.18 -0.09 -5.18
N ALA A 82 5.44 0.29 -5.36
CA ALA A 82 5.84 1.70 -5.44
C ALA A 82 5.29 2.38 -6.70
N THR A 83 5.29 1.67 -7.83
CA THR A 83 4.71 2.16 -9.10
C THR A 83 3.22 2.40 -8.94
N LEU A 84 2.49 1.45 -8.35
CA LEU A 84 1.06 1.56 -8.09
C LEU A 84 0.74 2.72 -7.13
N PHE A 85 1.52 2.88 -6.05
CA PHE A 85 1.36 4.00 -5.11
C PHE A 85 1.39 5.34 -5.85
N ILE A 86 2.42 5.57 -6.68
CA ILE A 86 2.55 6.81 -7.46
C ILE A 86 1.41 6.93 -8.48
N GLY A 87 1.08 5.82 -9.14
CA GLY A 87 0.01 5.76 -10.13
C GLY A 87 -1.36 6.12 -9.54
N THR A 88 -1.66 5.73 -8.30
CA THR A 88 -2.93 6.10 -7.64
C THR A 88 -3.04 7.61 -7.39
N ILE A 89 -1.96 8.27 -6.96
CA ILE A 89 -1.92 9.73 -6.84
C ILE A 89 -2.14 10.37 -8.21
N GLN A 90 -1.38 9.94 -9.22
CA GLN A 90 -1.51 10.45 -10.59
C GLN A 90 -2.93 10.25 -11.14
N GLY A 91 -3.55 9.11 -10.87
CA GLY A 91 -4.93 8.81 -11.22
C GLY A 91 -5.90 9.80 -10.62
N LEU A 92 -5.80 10.07 -9.31
CA LEU A 92 -6.63 11.09 -8.64
C LEU A 92 -6.44 12.48 -9.26
N VAL A 93 -5.20 12.89 -9.51
CA VAL A 93 -4.90 14.17 -10.17
C VAL A 93 -5.53 14.22 -11.56
N MET A 94 -5.35 13.19 -12.37
CA MET A 94 -5.93 13.12 -13.72
C MET A 94 -7.45 13.18 -13.69
N GLN A 95 -8.10 12.43 -12.78
CA GLN A 95 -9.57 12.46 -12.64
C GLN A 95 -10.07 13.85 -12.23
N SER A 96 -9.39 14.52 -11.30
CA SER A 96 -9.74 15.88 -10.87
C SER A 96 -9.59 16.93 -11.98
N MET A 97 -8.59 16.77 -12.85
CA MET A 97 -8.38 17.65 -14.00
C MET A 97 -9.46 17.45 -15.06
N LEU A 98 -9.91 16.21 -15.26
CA LEU A 98 -11.01 15.89 -16.18
C LEU A 98 -12.37 16.39 -15.67
N SER A 99 -12.61 16.33 -14.37
CA SER A 99 -13.84 16.85 -13.76
C SER A 99 -13.83 18.37 -13.57
N GLY A 100 -12.65 19.00 -13.59
CA GLY A 100 -12.48 20.42 -13.28
C GLY A 100 -12.56 20.75 -11.79
N ASP A 101 -12.54 19.73 -10.91
CA ASP A 101 -12.68 19.86 -9.46
C ASP A 101 -11.46 19.26 -8.75
N ILE A 102 -10.50 20.12 -8.40
CA ILE A 102 -9.26 19.73 -7.73
C ILE A 102 -9.48 19.31 -6.26
N GLU A 103 -10.48 19.89 -5.59
CA GLU A 103 -10.77 19.59 -4.17
C GLU A 103 -11.33 18.19 -4.00
N ARG A 104 -11.91 17.61 -5.06
CA ARG A 104 -12.35 16.21 -5.12
C ARG A 104 -11.26 15.23 -4.66
N ILE A 105 -9.98 15.51 -4.96
CA ILE A 105 -8.85 14.67 -4.54
C ILE A 105 -8.85 14.50 -3.01
N ARG A 106 -9.12 15.56 -2.25
CA ARG A 106 -9.14 15.56 -0.79
C ARG A 106 -10.13 14.54 -0.24
N VAL A 107 -11.28 14.42 -0.91
CA VAL A 107 -12.37 13.50 -0.53
C VAL A 107 -12.03 12.06 -0.91
N ASP A 108 -11.47 11.84 -2.10
CA ASP A 108 -11.25 10.50 -2.65
C ASP A 108 -9.96 9.84 -2.13
N ALA A 109 -8.94 10.64 -1.79
CA ALA A 109 -7.60 10.19 -1.39
C ALA A 109 -7.59 9.19 -0.21
N PRO A 110 -8.32 9.40 0.91
CA PRO A 110 -8.37 8.43 2.01
C PRO A 110 -8.86 7.05 1.59
N GLY A 111 -9.88 6.97 0.73
CA GLY A 111 -10.43 5.72 0.23
C GLY A 111 -9.47 5.00 -0.71
N VAL A 112 -8.86 5.74 -1.64
CA VAL A 112 -7.87 5.18 -2.57
C VAL A 112 -6.65 4.63 -1.83
N PHE A 113 -6.12 5.35 -0.85
CA PHE A 113 -5.01 4.86 -0.05
C PHE A 113 -5.40 3.62 0.77
N ALA A 114 -6.59 3.57 1.36
CA ALA A 114 -7.06 2.40 2.10
C ALA A 114 -7.14 1.14 1.22
N LEU A 115 -7.56 1.27 -0.04
CA LEU A 115 -7.56 0.16 -1.00
C LEU A 115 -6.15 -0.29 -1.36
N TYR A 116 -5.24 0.67 -1.60
CA TYR A 116 -3.83 0.39 -1.85
C TYR A 116 -3.20 -0.36 -0.65
N GLN A 117 -3.40 0.16 0.56
CA GLN A 117 -2.91 -0.41 1.81
C GLN A 117 -3.39 -1.85 1.97
N ARG A 118 -4.70 -2.09 1.84
CA ARG A 118 -5.28 -3.44 1.95
C ARG A 118 -4.70 -4.43 0.92
N GLY A 119 -4.28 -3.94 -0.25
CA GLY A 119 -3.67 -4.76 -1.29
C GLY A 119 -2.22 -5.19 -0.99
N ILE A 120 -1.56 -4.58 0.00
CA ILE A 120 -0.16 -4.86 0.33
C ILE A 120 0.05 -5.33 1.78
N GLU A 121 -0.92 -5.10 2.66
CA GLU A 121 -0.87 -5.52 4.06
C GLU A 121 -0.71 -7.04 4.18
N HIS A 122 0.01 -7.47 5.22
CA HIS A 122 0.05 -8.88 5.58
C HIS A 122 -1.35 -9.35 6.03
N GLU A 123 -1.88 -10.40 5.38
CA GLU A 123 -3.16 -10.99 5.79
C GLU A 123 -3.10 -11.44 7.25
N HIS A 124 -3.92 -10.81 8.10
CA HIS A 124 -4.26 -11.33 9.42
C HIS A 124 -5.52 -12.21 9.30
N GLY A 125 -5.41 -13.32 8.58
CA GLY A 125 -6.48 -14.31 8.44
C GLY A 125 -5.98 -15.70 8.84
N PRO A 126 -6.81 -16.56 9.49
CA PRO A 126 -6.40 -17.92 9.78
C PRO A 126 -6.10 -18.63 8.46
N ARG A 127 -4.84 -19.03 8.27
CA ARG A 127 -4.45 -19.97 7.22
C ARG A 127 -5.15 -21.28 7.50
N PHE A 128 -6.31 -21.50 6.90
CA PHE A 128 -6.89 -22.84 6.84
C PHE A 128 -5.91 -23.72 6.08
N SER A 129 -5.16 -24.53 6.83
CA SER A 129 -4.30 -25.54 6.24
C SER A 129 -5.19 -26.59 5.57
N PRO A 130 -4.98 -26.94 4.29
CA PRO A 130 -5.80 -27.93 3.58
C PRO A 130 -5.54 -29.38 4.07
N SER A 131 -4.75 -29.57 5.13
CA SER A 131 -4.61 -30.87 5.77
C SER A 131 -5.71 -31.07 6.81
N GLY A 132 -6.87 -31.54 6.34
CA GLY A 132 -7.96 -32.06 7.16
C GLY A 132 -7.55 -33.30 7.95
N ARG A 133 -6.72 -33.14 8.98
CA ARG A 133 -6.55 -34.13 10.04
C ARG A 133 -6.70 -33.44 11.39
N ILE A 134 -7.89 -33.65 11.97
CA ILE A 134 -8.11 -33.53 13.40
C ILE A 134 -7.09 -34.45 14.06
N ALA A 135 -6.17 -33.89 14.84
CA ALA A 135 -5.27 -34.69 15.67
C ALA A 135 -6.12 -35.44 16.71
N PRO A 136 -5.89 -36.73 16.97
CA PRO A 136 -6.65 -37.45 17.98
C PRO A 136 -6.23 -36.91 19.35
N HIS A 137 -7.20 -36.40 20.11
CA HIS A 137 -7.01 -36.13 21.53
C HIS A 137 -6.71 -37.45 22.24
N GLY A 138 -5.45 -37.63 22.64
CA GLY A 138 -5.01 -38.70 23.50
C GLY A 138 -5.27 -38.35 24.97
N GLY A 139 -6.07 -39.20 25.62
CA GLY A 139 -5.93 -39.60 27.02
C GLY A 139 -6.29 -38.58 28.10
N GLN A 140 -7.43 -38.78 28.76
CA GLN A 140 -7.52 -39.49 30.03
C GLN A 140 -8.97 -39.43 30.52
N GLU A 141 -9.61 -40.58 30.75
CA GLU A 141 -10.43 -40.79 31.95
C GLU A 141 -10.62 -42.29 32.21
N THR A 142 -10.62 -42.59 33.49
CA THR A 142 -10.36 -43.86 34.15
C THR A 142 -11.61 -44.70 34.43
N LEU A 143 -11.36 -45.99 34.66
CA LEU A 143 -12.04 -46.88 35.62
C LEU A 143 -13.34 -47.60 35.19
N GLY A 144 -13.27 -48.93 35.22
CA GLY A 144 -14.40 -49.76 35.66
C GLY A 144 -14.85 -50.86 34.71
N ALA A 145 -14.24 -52.04 34.81
CA ALA A 145 -14.96 -53.32 35.05
C ALA A 145 -14.02 -54.51 34.79
N ALA A 146 -13.50 -55.07 35.88
CA ALA A 146 -12.97 -56.42 35.89
C ALA A 146 -14.12 -57.42 36.14
N LEU A 147 -14.06 -58.52 35.38
CA LEU A 147 -14.43 -59.90 35.78
C LEU A 147 -15.91 -60.34 35.92
N ARG A 148 -16.10 -61.59 35.43
CA ARG A 148 -17.20 -62.58 35.57
C ARG A 148 -18.25 -62.48 34.45
N VAL A 149 -18.62 -63.56 33.74
CA VAL A 149 -18.98 -64.90 34.19
C VAL A 149 -18.67 -65.95 33.11
N SER A 150 -18.22 -67.12 33.58
CA SER A 150 -18.28 -68.52 33.11
C SER A 150 -18.57 -68.86 31.65
#